data_AF-A0A0A1DKC2-F1
#
_entry.id   AF-A0A0A1DKC2-F1
#
_cell.length_a   1.000
_cell.length_b   1.000
_cell.length_c   1.000
_cell.angle_alpha   90.00
_cell.angle_beta   90.00
_cell.angle_gamma   90.00
#
_symmetry.space_group_name_H-M   'P 1'
#
loop_
_entity.id
_entity.type
_entity.pdbx_description
1 polymer ?
#
loop_
_entity_poly.entity_id
_entity_poly.type
_entity_poly.pdbx_seq_one_letter_code
_entity_poly.pdbx_strand_id
1 'polypeptide(L)'
;MNHCAECCFGTGVEADMDCPQHGIPVTASTDLDDTLANIRARAEAATPGPWDIWLGADWVILAPDGNREIARVPEPCGENAVFIAHARADIELLLTLLDQVTTQRDEIQANRDALARKVAEQRAVIARVRDWLAAHPTTHDVRQTEGYWRAQQDLRAALDGADTTTADGSEA
;
A
#
# COMPACT_ATOMS: atom_id res chain seq x y z
N MET A 1 -45.70 6.50 -1.78
CA MET A 1 -44.82 5.91 -0.75
C MET A 1 -44.77 4.41 -0.98
N ASN A 2 -43.55 3.88 -1.12
CA ASN A 2 -43.14 2.46 -1.06
C ASN A 2 -43.74 1.46 -2.06
N HIS A 3 -43.15 1.36 -3.27
CA HIS A 3 -43.33 0.19 -4.17
C HIS A 3 -42.01 -0.33 -4.77
N CYS A 4 -40.85 -0.04 -4.16
CA CYS A 4 -39.52 -0.44 -4.67
C CYS A 4 -39.02 -1.81 -4.16
N ALA A 5 -39.88 -2.70 -3.64
CA ALA A 5 -39.42 -3.91 -2.93
C ALA A 5 -39.69 -5.25 -3.62
N GLU A 6 -40.38 -5.31 -4.76
CA GLU A 6 -40.93 -6.60 -5.24
C GLU A 6 -40.37 -7.18 -6.56
N CYS A 7 -39.46 -6.52 -7.27
CA CYS A 7 -39.04 -7.04 -8.58
C CYS A 7 -37.92 -8.11 -8.58
N CYS A 8 -37.33 -8.53 -7.45
CA CYS A 8 -36.25 -9.55 -7.48
C CYS A 8 -36.26 -10.64 -6.39
N PHE A 9 -37.27 -10.74 -5.53
CA PHE A 9 -37.37 -11.88 -4.59
C PHE A 9 -38.73 -12.58 -4.73
N GLY A 10 -38.91 -13.28 -5.85
CA GLY A 10 -39.98 -14.25 -6.02
C GLY A 10 -39.71 -15.47 -5.14
N THR A 11 -40.36 -15.54 -3.98
CA THR A 11 -40.47 -16.78 -3.22
C THR A 11 -41.44 -17.71 -3.93
N GLY A 12 -40.89 -18.66 -4.68
CA GLY A 12 -41.53 -19.94 -4.98
C GLY A 12 -42.68 -19.92 -5.97
N VAL A 13 -42.36 -19.96 -7.27
CA VAL A 13 -43.08 -20.81 -8.22
C VAL A 13 -42.04 -21.35 -9.21
N GLU A 14 -41.92 -22.68 -9.27
CA GLU A 14 -41.19 -23.39 -10.32
C GLU A 14 -41.80 -23.04 -11.68
N ALA A 15 -41.15 -22.13 -12.39
CA ALA A 15 -41.33 -21.98 -13.83
C ALA A 15 -39.93 -21.97 -14.43
N ASP A 16 -39.60 -23.08 -15.11
CA ASP A 16 -38.50 -23.22 -16.06
C ASP A 16 -38.65 -22.16 -17.16
N MET A 17 -38.28 -20.93 -16.83
CA MET A 17 -38.12 -19.85 -17.80
C MET A 17 -36.62 -19.76 -18.05
N ASP A 18 -36.21 -20.47 -19.11
CA ASP A 18 -34.88 -20.50 -19.69
C ASP A 18 -34.50 -19.07 -20.11
N CYS A 19 -34.09 -18.26 -19.14
CA CYS A 19 -33.53 -16.95 -19.36
C CYS A 19 -32.12 -17.23 -19.88
N PRO A 20 -31.79 -16.93 -21.16
CA PRO A 20 -30.43 -17.08 -21.63
C PRO A 20 -29.62 -16.03 -20.90
N GLN A 21 -29.05 -16.43 -19.77
CA GLN A 21 -27.94 -15.74 -19.15
C GLN A 21 -26.79 -15.83 -20.16
N HIS A 22 -26.77 -14.91 -21.11
CA HIS A 22 -25.55 -14.49 -21.79
C HIS A 22 -24.68 -13.77 -20.77
N GLY A 23 -24.29 -14.50 -19.72
CA GLY A 23 -23.09 -14.21 -18.98
C GLY A 23 -21.98 -14.36 -20.00
N ILE A 24 -21.55 -13.23 -20.57
CA ILE A 24 -20.23 -13.16 -21.20
C ILE A 24 -19.30 -13.75 -20.14
N PRO A 25 -18.66 -14.91 -20.39
CA PRO A 25 -17.72 -15.44 -19.43
C PRO A 25 -16.64 -14.38 -19.28
N VAL A 26 -16.66 -13.68 -18.15
CA VAL A 26 -15.53 -12.87 -17.72
C VAL A 26 -14.50 -13.91 -17.37
N THR A 27 -13.77 -14.39 -18.37
CA THR A 27 -12.54 -15.13 -18.18
C THR A 27 -11.61 -14.12 -17.53
N ALA A 28 -11.68 -14.00 -16.22
CA ALA A 28 -10.75 -13.22 -15.44
C ALA A 28 -9.38 -13.79 -15.77
N SER A 29 -8.64 -13.07 -16.62
CA SER A 29 -7.21 -13.34 -16.79
C SER A 29 -6.63 -13.29 -15.39
N THR A 30 -5.91 -14.33 -14.98
CA THR A 30 -5.22 -14.34 -13.69
C THR A 30 -4.11 -13.29 -13.65
N ASP A 31 -3.79 -12.69 -14.79
CA ASP A 31 -2.92 -11.54 -14.88
C ASP A 31 -3.70 -10.25 -14.59
N LEU A 32 -3.30 -9.60 -13.49
CA LEU A 32 -3.87 -8.32 -13.07
C LEU A 32 -3.63 -7.25 -14.15
N ASP A 33 -2.49 -7.29 -14.84
CA ASP A 33 -2.13 -6.29 -15.84
C ASP A 33 -3.06 -6.39 -17.07
N ASP A 34 -3.37 -7.61 -17.51
CA ASP A 34 -4.37 -7.85 -18.56
C ASP A 34 -5.77 -7.38 -18.14
N THR A 35 -6.13 -7.60 -16.88
CA THR A 35 -7.41 -7.16 -16.34
C THR A 35 -7.51 -5.63 -16.33
N LEU A 36 -6.44 -4.93 -15.95
CA LEU A 36 -6.38 -3.48 -15.96
C LEU A 36 -6.33 -2.88 -17.37
N ALA A 37 -5.60 -3.50 -18.29
CA ALA A 37 -5.60 -3.12 -19.70
C ALA A 37 -7.02 -3.24 -20.30
N ASN A 38 -7.74 -4.31 -19.99
CA ASN A 38 -9.13 -4.48 -20.42
C ASN A 38 -10.08 -3.45 -19.80
N ILE A 39 -9.91 -3.09 -18.52
CA ILE A 39 -10.70 -2.05 -17.88
C ILE A 39 -10.42 -0.68 -18.53
N ARG A 40 -9.16 -0.34 -18.81
CA ARG A 40 -8.78 0.88 -19.53
C ARG A 40 -9.41 0.95 -20.91
N ALA A 41 -9.28 -0.12 -21.71
CA ALA A 41 -9.87 -0.18 -23.04
C ALA A 41 -11.39 0.03 -23.01
N ARG A 42 -12.08 -0.56 -22.03
CA ARG A 42 -13.53 -0.37 -21.83
C ARG A 42 -13.88 1.05 -21.39
N ALA A 43 -13.05 1.67 -20.55
CA ALA A 43 -13.23 3.05 -20.11
C ALA A 43 -13.03 4.05 -21.27
N GLU A 44 -12.01 3.83 -22.11
CA GLU A 44 -11.76 4.62 -23.32
C GLU A 44 -12.90 4.51 -24.33
N ALA A 45 -13.40 3.28 -24.56
CA ALA A 45 -14.49 2.99 -25.50
C ALA A 45 -15.88 3.43 -25.01
N ALA A 46 -16.04 3.76 -23.72
CA ALA A 46 -17.31 4.24 -23.19
C ALA A 46 -17.69 5.60 -23.83
N THR A 47 -18.95 6.03 -23.68
CA THR A 47 -19.36 7.39 -24.09
C THR A 47 -18.93 8.42 -23.04
N PRO A 48 -18.35 9.58 -23.39
CA PRO A 48 -17.93 10.58 -22.39
C PRO A 48 -19.11 11.08 -21.57
N GLY A 49 -18.91 11.24 -20.25
CA GLY A 49 -19.88 11.86 -19.33
C GLY A 49 -19.49 13.30 -18.98
N PRO A 50 -20.21 13.96 -18.06
CA PRO A 50 -21.42 13.49 -17.38
C PRO A 50 -22.60 13.37 -18.35
N TRP A 51 -23.44 12.34 -18.16
CA TRP A 51 -24.64 12.14 -18.97
C TRP A 51 -25.82 12.88 -18.36
N ASP A 52 -26.66 13.46 -19.21
CA ASP A 52 -27.90 14.09 -18.77
C ASP A 52 -28.96 13.02 -18.53
N ILE A 53 -29.62 13.10 -17.38
CA ILE A 53 -30.71 12.18 -17.02
C ILE A 53 -32.02 12.93 -17.16
N TRP A 54 -32.84 12.49 -18.12
CA TRP A 54 -34.17 13.05 -18.31
C TRP A 54 -35.21 12.19 -17.58
N LEU A 55 -35.86 12.80 -16.60
CA LEU A 55 -36.83 12.14 -15.71
C LEU A 55 -38.24 12.20 -16.34
N GLY A 56 -38.54 11.23 -17.21
CA GLY A 56 -39.86 11.05 -17.83
C GLY A 56 -40.59 9.79 -17.32
N ALA A 57 -41.56 9.30 -18.09
CA ALA A 57 -42.17 7.99 -17.85
C ALA A 57 -41.14 6.84 -17.96
N ASP A 58 -40.17 7.02 -18.87
CA ASP A 58 -38.93 6.26 -18.92
C ASP A 58 -37.76 7.17 -18.53
N TRP A 59 -36.74 6.62 -17.88
CA TRP A 59 -35.49 7.37 -17.65
C TRP A 59 -34.63 7.27 -18.89
N VAL A 60 -34.38 8.42 -19.53
CA VAL A 60 -33.55 8.51 -20.73
C VAL A 60 -32.20 9.08 -20.33
N ILE A 61 -31.13 8.34 -20.63
CA ILE A 61 -29.74 8.79 -20.47
C ILE A 61 -29.31 9.38 -21.80
N LEU A 62 -29.04 10.68 -21.81
CA LEU A 62 -28.60 11.42 -22.97
C LEU A 62 -27.09 11.66 -22.94
N ALA A 63 -26.49 11.72 -24.11
CA ALA A 63 -25.12 12.18 -24.26
C ALA A 63 -24.98 13.64 -23.80
N PRO A 64 -23.76 14.11 -23.48
CA PRO A 64 -23.53 15.48 -23.00
C PRO A 64 -23.99 16.59 -23.97
N ASP A 65 -24.25 16.25 -25.24
CA ASP A 65 -24.80 17.16 -26.24
C ASP A 65 -26.34 17.31 -26.16
N GLY A 66 -27.00 16.57 -25.27
CA GLY A 66 -28.44 16.53 -25.07
C GLY A 66 -29.24 15.92 -26.23
N ASN A 67 -28.60 15.49 -27.31
CA ASN A 67 -29.26 15.17 -28.58
C ASN A 67 -29.25 13.69 -28.92
N ARG A 68 -28.43 12.89 -28.23
CA ARG A 68 -28.30 11.45 -28.49
C ARG A 68 -28.70 10.62 -27.27
N GLU A 69 -29.69 9.75 -27.45
CA GLU A 69 -30.06 8.71 -26.48
C GLU A 69 -28.94 7.66 -26.41
N ILE A 70 -28.34 7.50 -25.23
CA ILE A 70 -27.34 6.47 -24.93
C ILE A 70 -28.03 5.21 -24.42
N ALA A 71 -29.01 5.37 -23.53
CA ALA A 71 -29.75 4.27 -22.94
C ALA A 71 -31.12 4.73 -22.45
N ARG A 72 -32.04 3.76 -22.36
CA ARG A 72 -33.37 3.91 -21.77
C ARG A 72 -33.53 2.88 -20.68
N VAL A 73 -33.88 3.34 -19.49
CA VAL A 73 -34.09 2.48 -18.32
C VAL A 73 -35.59 2.49 -17.98
N PRO A 74 -36.27 1.34 -18.12
CA PRO A 74 -37.73 1.26 -17.98
C PRO A 74 -38.24 1.43 -16.54
N GLU A 75 -37.36 1.45 -15.52
CA GLU A 75 -37.77 1.63 -14.13
C GLU A 75 -36.76 2.48 -13.35
N PRO A 76 -37.20 3.44 -12.52
CA PRO A 76 -36.33 4.33 -11.75
C PRO A 76 -35.55 3.57 -10.68
N CYS A 77 -34.36 3.06 -11.03
CA CYS A 77 -33.33 2.73 -10.05
C CYS A 77 -32.66 4.06 -9.63
N GLY A 78 -33.39 4.96 -8.98
CA GLY A 78 -33.05 6.39 -8.98
C GLY A 78 -31.65 6.77 -8.50
N GLU A 79 -31.08 5.99 -7.59
CA GLU A 79 -29.69 6.18 -7.12
C GLU A 79 -28.65 5.53 -8.06
N ASN A 80 -29.01 4.41 -8.72
CA ASN A 80 -28.10 3.67 -9.61
C ASN A 80 -27.85 4.41 -10.93
N ALA A 81 -28.83 5.16 -11.45
CA ALA A 81 -28.66 5.92 -12.69
C ALA A 81 -27.66 7.09 -12.52
N VAL A 82 -27.69 7.77 -11.37
CA VAL A 82 -26.72 8.83 -11.02
C VAL A 82 -25.32 8.24 -10.86
N PHE A 83 -25.20 7.08 -10.20
CA PHE A 83 -23.93 6.35 -10.11
C PHE A 83 -23.36 6.01 -11.50
N ILE A 84 -24.19 5.48 -12.40
CA ILE A 84 -23.81 5.15 -13.78
C ILE A 84 -23.35 6.41 -14.56
N ALA A 85 -24.02 7.55 -14.38
CA ALA A 85 -23.66 8.81 -15.05
C ALA A 85 -22.31 9.41 -14.61
N HIS A 86 -21.92 9.21 -13.35
CA HIS A 86 -20.66 9.71 -12.80
C HIS A 86 -19.51 8.68 -12.84
N ALA A 87 -19.82 7.39 -12.97
CA ALA A 87 -18.86 6.29 -12.89
C ALA A 87 -17.66 6.44 -13.84
N ARG A 88 -17.79 7.11 -14.99
CA ARG A 88 -16.64 7.28 -15.90
C ARG A 88 -15.54 8.17 -15.32
N ALA A 89 -15.89 9.32 -14.73
CA ALA A 89 -14.90 10.22 -14.14
C ALA A 89 -14.21 9.55 -12.95
N ASP A 90 -14.97 8.77 -12.18
CA ASP A 90 -14.44 8.01 -11.06
C ASP A 90 -13.53 6.85 -11.51
N ILE A 91 -13.80 6.21 -12.66
CA ILE A 91 -12.94 5.14 -13.19
C ILE A 91 -11.54 5.67 -13.54
N GLU A 92 -11.41 6.82 -14.18
CA GLU A 92 -10.09 7.40 -14.50
C GLU A 92 -9.30 7.74 -13.22
N LEU A 93 -9.97 8.31 -12.22
CA LEU A 93 -9.37 8.57 -10.92
C LEU A 93 -8.96 7.27 -10.21
N LEU A 94 -9.83 6.26 -10.20
CA LEU A 94 -9.56 4.96 -9.58
C LEU A 94 -8.40 4.23 -10.25
N LEU A 95 -8.29 4.27 -11.58
CA LEU A 95 -7.16 3.70 -12.30
C LEU A 95 -5.85 4.44 -11.98
N THR A 96 -5.90 5.76 -11.87
CA THR A 96 -4.74 6.57 -11.46
C THR A 96 -4.29 6.22 -10.03
N LEU A 97 -5.24 6.10 -9.10
CA LEU A 97 -4.95 5.69 -7.71
C LEU A 97 -4.40 4.26 -7.65
N LEU A 98 -4.92 3.36 -8.47
CA LEU A 98 -4.43 1.99 -8.54
C LEU A 98 -2.99 1.92 -9.06
N ASP A 99 -2.65 2.70 -10.09
CA ASP A 99 -1.27 2.81 -10.60
C ASP A 99 -0.32 3.34 -9.52
N GLN A 100 -0.76 4.33 -8.74
CA GLN A 100 0.01 4.86 -7.62
C GLN A 100 0.25 3.81 -6.54
N VAL A 101 -0.80 3.09 -6.12
CA VAL A 101 -0.69 2.01 -5.11
C VAL A 101 0.20 0.88 -5.61
N THR A 102 0.10 0.52 -6.90
CA THR A 102 0.94 -0.51 -7.53
C THR A 102 2.41 -0.08 -7.52
N THR A 103 2.69 1.16 -7.90
CA THR A 103 4.04 1.75 -7.83
C THR A 103 4.59 1.73 -6.40
N GLN A 104 3.79 2.18 -5.42
CA GLN A 104 4.19 2.17 -4.00
C GLN A 104 4.47 0.75 -3.48
N ARG A 105 3.64 -0.23 -3.86
CA ARG A 105 3.86 -1.65 -3.52
C ARG A 105 5.20 -2.13 -4.06
N ASP A 106 5.52 -1.82 -5.32
CA ASP A 106 6.75 -2.27 -5.96
C ASP A 106 7.99 -1.63 -5.34
N GLU A 107 7.92 -0.35 -4.98
CA GLU A 107 8.96 0.35 -4.21
C GLU A 107 9.18 -0.29 -2.82
N ILE A 108 8.09 -0.57 -2.09
CA ILE A 108 8.17 -1.25 -0.78
C ILE A 108 8.80 -2.63 -0.94
N GLN A 109 8.44 -3.38 -1.97
CA GLN A 109 8.98 -4.69 -2.24
C GLN A 109 10.49 -4.63 -2.56
N ALA A 110 10.91 -3.69 -3.40
CA ALA A 110 12.33 -3.46 -3.70
C ALA A 110 13.14 -3.07 -2.46
N ASN A 111 12.57 -2.21 -1.60
CA ASN A 111 13.19 -1.81 -0.33
C ASN A 111 13.31 -2.98 0.65
N ARG A 112 12.27 -3.82 0.74
CA ARG A 112 12.29 -5.03 1.55
C ARG A 112 13.39 -5.99 1.10
N ASP A 113 13.55 -6.19 -0.21
CA ASP A 113 14.58 -7.07 -0.76
C ASP A 113 15.99 -6.51 -0.53
N ALA A 114 16.15 -5.19 -0.66
CA ALA A 114 17.41 -4.52 -0.34
C ALA A 114 17.77 -4.68 1.15
N LEU A 115 16.81 -4.51 2.05
CA LEU A 115 17.00 -4.70 3.49
C LEU A 115 17.35 -6.16 3.82
N ALA A 116 16.67 -7.12 3.19
CA ALA A 116 16.96 -8.55 3.37
C ALA A 116 18.42 -8.88 2.99
N ARG A 117 18.93 -8.29 1.89
CA ARG A 117 20.35 -8.43 1.51
C ARG A 117 21.29 -7.86 2.57
N LYS A 118 21.01 -6.66 3.11
CA LYS A 118 21.83 -6.05 4.17
C LYS A 118 21.82 -6.86 5.46
N VAL A 119 20.68 -7.41 5.84
CA VAL A 119 20.58 -8.31 7.00
C VAL A 119 21.41 -9.59 6.77
N ALA A 120 21.38 -10.16 5.56
CA ALA A 120 22.20 -11.31 5.22
C ALA A 120 23.71 -11.00 5.27
N GLU A 121 24.14 -9.86 4.73
CA GLU A 121 25.52 -9.36 4.81
C GLU A 121 25.98 -9.22 6.28
N GLN A 122 25.17 -8.57 7.13
CA GLN A 122 25.49 -8.40 8.55
C GLN A 122 25.58 -9.73 9.30
N ARG A 123 24.65 -10.65 9.02
CA ARG A 123 24.70 -12.00 9.61
C ARG A 123 25.96 -12.74 9.23
N ALA A 124 26.41 -12.62 7.99
CA ALA A 124 27.67 -13.21 7.54
C ALA A 124 28.89 -12.60 8.23
N VAL A 125 28.90 -11.27 8.45
CA VAL A 125 29.95 -10.59 9.22
C VAL A 125 29.95 -11.06 10.68
N ILE A 126 28.79 -11.12 11.33
CA ILE A 126 28.66 -11.60 12.72
C ILE A 126 29.15 -13.05 12.84
N ALA A 127 28.78 -13.92 11.90
CA ALA A 127 29.26 -15.29 11.85
C ALA A 127 30.80 -15.33 11.75
N ARG A 128 31.40 -14.56 10.83
CA ARG A 128 32.86 -14.47 10.67
C ARG A 128 33.56 -13.96 11.93
N VAL A 129 33.00 -12.95 12.59
CA VAL A 129 33.54 -12.44 13.86
C VAL A 129 33.45 -13.50 14.96
N ARG A 130 32.33 -14.21 15.04
CA ARG A 130 32.15 -15.31 16.00
C ARG A 130 33.16 -16.43 15.74
N ASP A 131 33.34 -16.84 14.50
CA ASP A 131 34.30 -17.88 14.11
C ASP A 131 35.74 -17.44 14.42
N TRP A 132 36.07 -16.18 14.15
CA TRP A 132 37.37 -15.61 14.49
C TRP A 132 37.62 -15.61 16.00
N LEU A 133 36.64 -15.20 16.81
CA LEU A 133 36.71 -15.24 18.27
C LEU A 133 36.82 -16.67 18.82
N ALA A 134 36.15 -17.63 18.19
CA ALA A 134 36.24 -19.04 18.58
C ALA A 134 37.62 -19.64 18.24
N ALA A 135 38.21 -19.26 17.10
CA ALA A 135 39.54 -19.71 16.68
C ALA A 135 40.68 -19.00 17.43
N HIS A 136 40.44 -17.78 17.89
CA HIS A 136 41.37 -16.99 18.70
C HIS A 136 40.73 -16.74 20.06
N PRO A 137 40.66 -17.76 20.93
CA PRO A 137 40.26 -17.53 22.30
C PRO A 137 41.23 -16.49 22.84
N THR A 138 40.76 -15.25 22.94
CA THR A 138 41.58 -14.19 23.50
C THR A 138 41.89 -14.67 24.91
N THR A 139 43.17 -14.90 25.17
CA THR A 139 43.72 -15.08 26.52
C THR A 139 43.63 -13.77 27.32
N HIS A 140 42.61 -12.94 27.05
CA HIS A 140 42.13 -11.92 27.95
C HIS A 140 41.38 -12.65 29.07
N ASP A 141 42.18 -13.18 29.99
CA ASP A 141 41.72 -13.34 31.36
C ASP A 141 41.12 -11.99 31.77
N VAL A 142 39.80 -11.97 31.96
CA VAL A 142 39.05 -10.76 32.37
C VAL A 142 39.66 -10.16 33.65
N ARG A 143 40.36 -10.99 34.45
CA ARG A 143 41.11 -10.53 35.63
C ARG A 143 42.30 -9.63 35.28
N GLN A 144 42.96 -9.82 34.13
CA GLN A 144 44.06 -8.94 33.70
C GLN A 144 43.55 -7.58 33.22
N THR A 145 42.43 -7.54 32.51
CA THR A 145 41.82 -6.26 32.07
C THR A 145 41.24 -5.47 33.24
N GLU A 146 40.60 -6.12 34.22
CA GLU A 146 40.17 -5.43 35.45
C GLU A 146 41.35 -4.88 36.26
N GLY A 147 42.46 -5.63 36.35
CA GLY A 147 43.68 -5.15 36.99
C GLY A 147 44.29 -3.93 36.28
N TYR A 148 44.30 -3.95 34.95
CA TYR A 148 44.79 -2.84 34.12
C TYR A 148 43.95 -1.56 34.30
N TRP A 149 42.62 -1.69 34.31
CA TRP A 149 41.73 -0.54 34.51
C TRP A 149 41.85 0.08 35.92
N ARG A 150 41.99 -0.76 36.97
CA ARG A 150 42.22 -0.25 38.35
C ARG A 150 43.56 0.48 38.48
N ALA A 151 44.64 -0.09 37.96
CA ALA A 151 45.95 0.55 37.97
C ALA A 151 45.93 1.91 37.24
N GLN A 152 45.16 2.02 36.16
CA GLN A 152 45.02 3.28 35.42
C GLN A 152 44.18 4.33 36.18
N GLN A 153 43.15 3.90 36.93
CA GLN A 153 42.41 4.78 37.83
C GLN A 153 43.28 5.28 39.00
N ASP A 154 44.06 4.39 39.61
CA ASP A 154 44.97 4.75 40.71
C ASP A 154 46.04 5.74 40.25
N LEU A 155 46.62 5.53 39.06
CA LEU A 155 47.59 6.46 38.47
C LEU A 155 46.97 7.84 38.21
N ARG A 156 45.73 7.88 37.74
CA ARG A 156 45.02 9.14 37.47
C ARG A 156 44.70 9.89 38.76
N ALA A 157 44.23 9.19 39.79
CA ALA A 157 44.01 9.76 41.13
C ALA A 157 45.33 10.28 41.74
N ALA A 158 46.44 9.59 41.53
CA ALA A 158 47.76 10.03 41.99
C ALA A 158 48.25 11.30 41.26
N LEU A 159 47.98 11.43 39.96
CA LEU A 159 48.32 12.62 39.18
C LEU A 159 47.42 13.81 39.53
N ASP A 160 46.11 13.60 39.68
CA ASP A 160 45.16 14.66 40.03
C ASP A 160 45.36 15.14 41.49
N GLY A 161 45.86 14.28 42.37
CA GLY A 161 46.26 14.64 43.74
C GLY A 161 47.61 15.36 43.84
N ALA A 162 48.45 15.32 42.80
CA ALA A 162 49.79 15.91 42.80
C ALA A 162 49.81 17.41 42.47
N ASP A 163 48.69 18.02 42.10
CA ASP A 163 48.66 19.37 41.52
C ASP A 163 47.82 20.41 42.30
N THR A 164 48.02 20.56 43.62
CA THR A 164 47.25 21.58 44.38
C THR A 164 48.00 22.47 45.38
N THR A 165 49.34 22.50 45.43
CA THR A 165 50.03 23.46 46.31
C THR A 165 51.27 24.08 45.69
N THR A 166 51.07 25.00 44.75
CA THR A 166 52.00 26.13 44.54
C THR A 166 51.23 27.41 44.87
N ALA A 167 50.98 27.61 46.17
CA ALA A 167 50.50 28.87 46.70
C ALA A 167 51.69 29.81 46.86
N ASP A 168 52.18 30.39 45.77
CA ASP A 168 53.04 31.56 45.83
C ASP A 168 52.15 32.81 45.85
N GLY A 169 51.64 33.08 47.05
CA GLY A 169 51.24 34.42 47.42
C GLY A 169 52.51 35.27 47.55
N SER A 170 52.69 36.20 46.62
CA SER A 170 53.61 37.33 46.82
C SER A 170 52.86 38.61 46.49
N GLU A 171 52.19 39.14 47.51
CA GLU A 171 51.91 40.57 47.63
C GLU A 171 53.20 41.27 48.07
N ALA A 172 53.68 42.23 47.27
CA ALA A 172 54.39 43.44 47.70
C ALA A 172 54.62 44.36 46.49
#